data_AF-A0AA44END1-F1
#
_entry.id   AF-A0AA44END1-F1
#
_cell.length_a   1.000
_cell.length_b   1.000
_cell.length_c   1.000
_cell.angle_alpha   90.00
_cell.angle_beta   90.00
_cell.angle_gamma   90.00
#
_symmetry.space_group_name_H-M   'P 1'
#
loop_
_entity.id
_entity.type
_entity.pdbx_description
1 polymer ?
#
loop_
_entity_poly.entity_id
_entity_poly.type
_entity_poly.pdbx_seq_one_letter_code
_entity_poly.pdbx_strand_id
1 'polypeptide(L)' 'MKLDLNYVESIGDEPDILENCGISKHQVHRLRCLGFERLSDFAGKSDLDILRLPNTNRRTVSEIREAQARRENSALG' A
#
# COMPACT_ATOMS: atom_id res chain seq x y z
N MET A 1 -5.75 -1.74 -34.75
CA MET A 1 -5.89 -0.96 -33.51
C MET A 1 -4.72 -1.34 -32.61
N LYS A 2 -3.74 -0.45 -32.45
CA LYS A 2 -2.77 -0.56 -31.34
C LYS A 2 -3.45 0.12 -30.16
N LEU A 3 -3.68 -0.62 -29.08
CA LEU A 3 -4.05 -0.02 -27.81
C LEU A 3 -2.80 0.70 -27.32
N ASP A 4 -2.81 2.02 -27.43
CA ASP A 4 -1.75 2.88 -26.93
C ASP A 4 -1.74 2.74 -25.40
N LEU A 5 -0.80 1.92 -24.93
CA LEU A 5 -0.61 1.55 -23.53
C LEU A 5 0.04 2.69 -22.72
N ASN A 6 -0.42 3.92 -22.93
CA ASN A 6 0.12 5.13 -22.31
C ASN A 6 -0.98 5.91 -21.58
N TYR A 7 -1.81 5.21 -20.82
CA TYR A 7 -2.51 5.83 -19.70
C TYR A 7 -1.81 5.43 -18.40
N VAL A 8 -0.56 5.90 -18.25
CA VAL A 8 -0.06 6.22 -16.92
C VAL A 8 -0.74 7.54 -16.59
N GLU A 9 -2.02 7.47 -16.23
CA GLU A 9 -2.63 8.53 -15.44
C GLU A 9 -1.62 8.79 -14.33
N SER A 10 -1.16 10.03 -14.20
CA SER A 10 -0.29 10.42 -13.11
C SER A 10 -1.04 9.98 -11.86
N ILE A 11 -0.67 8.82 -11.32
CA ILE A 11 -1.09 8.35 -10.01
C ILE A 11 -0.48 9.43 -9.14
N GLY A 12 -1.26 10.46 -8.86
CA GLY A 12 -0.76 11.68 -8.27
C GLY A 12 -0.15 11.38 -6.92
N ASP A 13 0.29 12.42 -6.21
CA ASP A 13 0.64 12.32 -4.79
C ASP A 13 -0.60 11.99 -3.92
N GLU A 14 -1.50 11.12 -4.37
CA GLU A 14 -2.60 10.60 -3.57
C GLU A 14 -1.97 9.83 -2.39
N PRO A 15 -2.16 10.33 -1.16
CA PRO A 15 -1.44 9.85 0.02
C PRO A 15 -1.92 8.47 0.48
N ASP A 16 -2.96 7.93 -0.14
CA ASP A 16 -3.50 6.60 0.16
C ASP A 16 -2.88 5.49 -0.69
N ILE A 17 -2.18 5.81 -1.76
CA ILE A 17 -1.65 4.81 -2.68
C ILE A 17 -0.38 4.20 -2.09
N LEU A 18 -0.26 2.87 -2.10
CA LEU A 18 0.82 2.15 -1.41
C LEU A 18 2.22 2.61 -1.85
N GLU A 19 2.38 2.92 -3.13
CA GLU A 19 3.59 3.48 -3.72
C GLU A 19 4.02 4.81 -3.07
N ASN A 20 3.08 5.62 -2.59
CA ASN A 20 3.30 6.94 -2.00
C ASN A 20 3.38 6.88 -0.45
N CYS A 21 3.12 5.72 0.14
CA CYS A 21 3.01 5.57 1.60
C CYS A 21 4.34 5.27 2.30
N GLY A 22 5.46 5.22 1.56
CA GLY A 22 6.78 4.89 2.12
C GLY A 22 6.95 3.40 2.47
N ILE A 23 6.16 2.51 1.85
CA ILE A 23 6.36 1.05 1.91
C ILE A 23 7.44 0.67 0.90
N SER A 24 8.26 -0.34 1.20
CA SER A 24 9.31 -0.74 0.26
C SER A 24 8.71 -1.27 -1.05
N LYS A 25 9.33 -0.92 -2.20
CA LYS A 25 8.85 -1.31 -3.54
C LYS A 25 8.55 -2.80 -3.69
N HIS A 26 9.37 -3.64 -3.06
CA HIS A 26 9.21 -5.08 -3.09
C HIS A 26 7.96 -5.55 -2.31
N GLN A 27 7.64 -4.91 -1.18
CA GLN A 27 6.40 -5.21 -0.44
C GLN A 27 5.19 -4.65 -1.17
N VAL A 28 5.27 -3.43 -1.72
CA VAL A 28 4.20 -2.88 -2.59
C VAL A 28 3.88 -3.83 -3.74
N HIS A 29 4.90 -4.34 -4.45
CA HIS A 29 4.68 -5.30 -5.52
C HIS A 29 3.92 -6.55 -5.06
N ARG A 30 4.29 -7.12 -3.89
CA ARG A 30 3.59 -8.27 -3.32
C ARG A 30 2.15 -7.96 -2.95
N LEU A 31 1.90 -6.83 -2.31
CA LEU A 31 0.56 -6.40 -1.92
C LEU A 31 -0.32 -6.18 -3.16
N ARG A 32 0.23 -5.63 -4.24
CA ARG A 32 -0.46 -5.50 -5.53
C ARG A 32 -0.77 -6.84 -6.18
N CYS A 33 0.13 -7.81 -6.11
CA CYS A 33 -0.16 -9.18 -6.56
C CYS A 33 -1.32 -9.83 -5.77
N LEU A 34 -1.60 -9.35 -4.56
CA LEU A 34 -2.75 -9.77 -3.75
C LEU A 34 -4.00 -8.91 -3.98
N GLY A 35 -3.92 -7.91 -4.86
CA GLY A 35 -5.02 -7.01 -5.20
C GLY A 35 -5.17 -5.80 -4.26
N PHE A 36 -4.18 -5.53 -3.40
CA PHE A 36 -4.17 -4.32 -2.56
C PHE A 36 -3.44 -3.20 -3.27
N GLU A 37 -4.08 -2.03 -3.35
CA GLU A 37 -3.53 -0.85 -4.03
C GLU A 37 -3.49 0.37 -3.11
N ARG A 38 -4.27 0.36 -2.04
CA ARG A 38 -4.42 1.47 -1.11
C ARG A 38 -4.06 1.08 0.32
N LEU A 39 -3.56 2.04 1.08
CA LEU A 39 -3.27 1.88 2.49
C LEU A 39 -4.56 1.73 3.31
N SER A 40 -5.64 2.38 2.87
CA SER A 40 -6.98 2.23 3.42
C SER A 40 -7.55 0.82 3.29
N ASP A 41 -7.06 -0.01 2.35
CA ASP A 41 -7.45 -1.43 2.25
C ASP A 41 -7.09 -2.22 3.52
N PHE A 42 -6.13 -1.72 4.30
CA PHE A 42 -5.70 -2.30 5.57
C PHE A 42 -6.34 -1.64 6.80
N ALA A 43 -7.20 -0.64 6.60
CA ALA A 43 -7.93 0.00 7.70
C ALA A 43 -8.85 -1.02 8.38
N GLY A 44 -8.78 -1.12 9.71
CA GLY A 44 -9.56 -2.07 10.50
C GLY A 44 -9.11 -3.53 10.44
N LYS A 45 -8.07 -3.88 9.65
CA LYS A 45 -7.46 -5.21 9.70
C LYS A 45 -6.52 -5.31 10.89
N SER A 46 -6.59 -6.41 11.65
CA SER A 46 -5.60 -6.70 12.69
C SER A 46 -4.28 -7.16 12.07
N ASP A 47 -3.19 -7.12 12.84
CA ASP A 47 -1.89 -7.63 12.40
C ASP A 47 -1.97 -9.12 12.01
N LEU A 48 -2.81 -9.89 12.71
CA LEU A 48 -3.04 -11.29 12.40
C LEU A 48 -3.74 -11.48 11.05
N ASP A 49 -4.70 -10.62 10.72
CA ASP A 49 -5.40 -10.67 9.43
C ASP A 49 -4.44 -10.39 8.28
N ILE A 50 -3.52 -9.45 8.47
CA ILE A 50 -2.49 -9.13 7.48
C ILE A 50 -1.48 -10.29 7.38
N LEU A 51 -1.06 -10.89 8.49
CA LEU A 51 -0.15 -12.04 8.49
C LEU A 51 -0.74 -13.30 7.85
N ARG A 52 -2.07 -13.42 7.80
CA ARG A 52 -2.77 -14.52 7.11
C ARG A 52 -2.74 -14.37 5.59
N LEU A 53 -2.36 -13.20 5.06
CA LEU A 53 -2.23 -13.01 3.63
C LEU A 53 -1.07 -13.86 3.07
N PRO A 54 -1.20 -14.39 1.84
CA PRO A 54 -0.14 -15.16 1.22
C PRO A 54 1.16 -14.36 1.13
N ASN A 55 2.31 -15.03 1.34
CA ASN A 55 3.64 -14.44 1.21
C ASN A 55 3.89 -13.16 2.04
N THR A 56 3.12 -12.97 3.11
CA THR A 56 3.21 -11.83 4.01
C THR A 56 3.96 -12.22 5.27
N ASN A 57 4.80 -11.32 5.78
CA ASN A 57 5.58 -11.56 7.00
C ASN A 57 5.49 -10.36 7.95
N ARG A 58 6.08 -10.50 9.15
CA ARG A 58 6.06 -9.43 10.17
C ARG A 58 6.62 -8.10 9.66
N ARG A 59 7.60 -8.13 8.76
CA ARG A 59 8.16 -6.91 8.16
C ARG A 59 7.13 -6.19 7.30
N THR A 60 6.37 -6.92 6.49
CA THR A 60 5.27 -6.34 5.71
C THR A 60 4.25 -5.64 6.62
N VAL A 61 3.89 -6.27 7.73
CA VAL A 61 2.96 -5.67 8.71
C VAL A 61 3.55 -4.40 9.32
N SER A 62 4.82 -4.42 9.75
CA SER A 62 5.52 -3.23 10.27
C SER A 62 5.49 -2.08 9.27
N GLU A 63 5.84 -2.33 8.00
CA GLU A 63 5.86 -1.29 6.96
C GLU A 63 4.45 -0.70 6.71
N ILE A 64 3.40 -1.52 6.74
CA ILE A 64 2.00 -1.04 6.64
C ILE A 64 1.63 -0.17 7.83
N ARG A 65 1.97 -0.57 9.07
CA ARG A 65 1.65 0.20 10.28
C ARG A 65 2.40 1.51 10.35
N GLU A 66 3.67 1.50 10.02
CA GLU A 66 4.48 2.72 9.93
C GLU A 66 3.93 3.68 8.87
N ALA A 67 3.48 3.16 7.73
CA ALA A 67 2.81 3.95 6.71
C ALA A 67 1.50 4.57 7.22
N GLN A 68 0.67 3.81 7.94
CA GLN A 68 -0.57 4.33 8.55
C GLN A 68 -0.28 5.43 9.57
N ALA A 69 0.70 5.21 10.45
CA ALA A 69 1.11 6.20 11.43
C ALA A 69 1.66 7.49 10.78
N ARG A 70 2.45 7.39 9.70
CA ARG A 70 2.91 8.56 8.94
C ARG A 70 1.73 9.35 8.38
N ARG A 71 0.77 8.67 7.76
CA ARG A 71 -0.41 9.31 7.18
C ARG A 71 -1.27 10.01 8.24
N GLU A 72 -1.48 9.37 9.38
CA GLU A 72 -2.20 9.98 10.53
C GLU A 72 -1.48 11.24 11.03
N ASN A 73 -0.15 11.18 11.17
CA ASN A 73 0.64 12.33 11.61
C ASN A 73 0.65 13.47 10.58
N SER A 74 0.63 13.17 9.28
CA SER A 74 0.53 14.17 8.21
C SER A 74 -0.86 14.80 8.10
N ALA A 75 -1.92 14.13 8.55
CA ALA A 75 -3.28 14.67 8.54
C ALA A 75 -3.58 15.60 9.73
N LEU A 76 -2.73 15.59 10.76
CA LEU A 76 -2.87 16.37 11.99
C LEU A 76 -2.01 17.64 12.04
N GLY A 77 -1.16 17.88 11.03
CA GLY A 77 -0.31 19.07 10.89
C GLY A 77 -0.83 20.03 9.83
#